data_AF-A0A1J5Q9D4-F1
#
_entry.id   AF-A0A1J5Q9D4-F1
#
_cell.length_a   1.000
_cell.length_b   1.000
_cell.length_c   1.000
_cell.angle_alpha   90.00
_cell.angle_beta   90.00
_cell.angle_gamma   90.00
#
_symmetry.space_group_name_H-M   'P 1'
#
loop_
_entity.id
_entity.type
_entity.pdbx_description
1 polymer ?
#
loop_
_entity_poly.entity_id
_entity_poly.type
_entity_poly.pdbx_seq_one_letter_code
_entity_poly.pdbx_strand_id
1 'polypeptide(L)'
;MTTTLDAHAHEHFESPETIGRRDKMGVSFLILADFVFLLSLIFSYFYLRALNTTGHWIPTDSHTAKNWQGWVVTLFALLSLLAYRSGLAGVRKGSQSKLVAGMGFALLLIVADLVAQIWQWSNFPFVTTTGGYASAMILLAGANCFHLGITTFLGIGMFNRSRKGRYTKDDYWHISTVGLWWTWVALSSVMVSVTTLFTK
;
A
#
# COMPACT_ATOMS: atom_id res chain seq x y z
N MET A 1 -4.63 43.80 -48.22
CA MET A 1 -5.65 43.53 -47.19
C MET A 1 -5.36 42.16 -46.63
N THR A 2 -4.59 42.12 -45.55
CA THR A 2 -3.95 40.93 -45.00
C THR A 2 -4.89 40.35 -43.94
N THR A 3 -5.52 39.22 -44.22
CA THR A 3 -6.27 38.45 -43.24
C THR A 3 -5.29 37.73 -42.32
N THR A 4 -4.87 38.39 -41.24
CA THR A 4 -4.31 37.70 -40.08
C THR A 4 -5.48 37.08 -39.33
N LEU A 5 -5.84 35.85 -39.70
CA LEU A 5 -6.66 35.00 -38.86
C LEU A 5 -5.90 34.84 -37.55
N ASP A 6 -6.47 35.37 -36.49
CA ASP A 6 -6.07 35.16 -35.12
C ASP A 6 -5.98 33.65 -34.88
N ALA A 7 -4.75 33.13 -34.95
CA ALA A 7 -4.41 31.84 -34.37
C ALA A 7 -4.49 32.02 -32.85
N HIS A 8 -5.71 32.14 -32.33
CA HIS A 8 -5.98 31.98 -30.91
C HIS A 8 -5.48 30.58 -30.56
N ALA A 9 -4.34 30.51 -29.89
CA ALA A 9 -3.90 29.31 -29.21
C ALA A 9 -5.04 28.92 -28.27
N HIS A 10 -5.84 27.94 -28.68
CA HIS A 10 -6.82 27.31 -27.79
C HIS A 10 -6.00 26.61 -26.71
N GLU A 11 -5.77 27.28 -25.59
CA GLU A 11 -5.27 26.63 -24.38
C GLU A 11 -6.24 25.49 -24.06
N HIS A 12 -5.81 24.26 -24.30
CA HIS A 12 -6.59 23.06 -24.00
C HIS A 12 -6.69 22.90 -22.47
N PHE A 13 -7.65 23.59 -21.85
CA PHE A 13 -8.02 23.36 -20.45
C PHE A 13 -8.71 21.99 -20.33
N GLU A 14 -7.95 20.96 -19.95
CA GLU A 14 -8.51 19.65 -19.59
C GLU A 14 -9.38 19.79 -18.33
N SER A 15 -10.58 19.20 -18.35
CA SER A 15 -11.43 19.17 -17.15
C SER A 15 -10.77 18.35 -16.03
N PRO A 16 -10.93 18.74 -14.74
CA PRO A 16 -10.37 18.00 -13.61
C PRO A 16 -10.80 16.52 -13.57
N GLU A 17 -11.98 16.21 -14.09
CA GLU A 17 -12.49 14.84 -14.22
C GLU A 17 -11.64 14.00 -15.19
N THR A 18 -11.24 14.58 -16.33
CA THR A 18 -10.45 13.89 -17.35
C THR A 18 -9.06 13.53 -16.82
N ILE A 19 -8.43 14.49 -16.14
CA ILE A 19 -7.14 14.29 -15.45
C ILE A 19 -7.29 13.21 -14.38
N GLY A 20 -8.31 13.33 -13.52
CA GLY A 20 -8.56 12.37 -12.45
C GLY A 20 -8.81 10.95 -12.95
N ARG A 21 -9.48 10.78 -14.10
CA ARG A 21 -9.70 9.46 -14.72
C ARG A 21 -8.39 8.86 -15.23
N ARG A 22 -7.57 9.65 -15.94
CA ARG A 22 -6.26 9.23 -16.45
C ARG A 22 -5.33 8.79 -15.31
N ASP A 23 -5.25 9.56 -14.24
CA ASP A 23 -4.37 9.28 -13.12
C ASP A 23 -4.80 8.01 -12.36
N LYS A 24 -6.11 7.79 -12.20
CA LYS A 24 -6.64 6.54 -11.63
C LYS A 24 -6.31 5.32 -12.49
N MET A 25 -6.34 5.46 -13.81
CA MET A 25 -5.94 4.37 -14.72
C MET A 25 -4.44 4.07 -14.56
N GLY A 26 -3.59 5.11 -14.52
CA GLY A 26 -2.16 4.95 -14.31
C GLY A 26 -1.84 4.22 -12.99
N VAL A 27 -2.46 4.64 -11.89
CA VAL A 27 -2.30 3.96 -10.58
C VAL A 27 -2.86 2.55 -10.60
N SER A 28 -3.97 2.30 -11.30
CA SER A 28 -4.52 0.93 -11.45
C SER A 28 -3.56 0.00 -12.19
N PHE A 29 -2.89 0.45 -13.25
CA PHE A 29 -1.89 -0.36 -13.95
C PHE A 29 -0.65 -0.61 -13.10
N LEU A 30 -0.21 0.39 -12.33
CA LEU A 30 0.86 0.21 -11.35
C LEU A 30 0.50 -0.85 -10.32
N ILE A 31 -0.71 -0.79 -9.75
CA ILE A 31 -1.21 -1.79 -8.80
C ILE A 31 -1.31 -3.17 -9.45
N LEU A 32 -1.75 -3.26 -10.70
CA LEU A 32 -1.81 -4.55 -11.40
C LEU A 32 -0.42 -5.16 -11.60
N ALA A 33 0.57 -4.34 -12.00
CA ALA A 33 1.95 -4.78 -12.13
C ALA A 33 2.51 -5.27 -10.79
N ASP A 34 2.28 -4.51 -9.72
CA ASP A 34 2.73 -4.88 -8.37
C ASP A 34 1.99 -6.12 -7.83
N PHE A 35 0.70 -6.29 -8.15
CA PHE A 35 -0.06 -7.50 -7.82
C PHE A 35 0.55 -8.75 -8.45
N VAL A 36 0.90 -8.69 -9.74
CA VAL A 36 1.58 -9.81 -10.42
C VAL A 36 2.96 -10.04 -9.80
N PHE A 37 3.70 -8.99 -9.46
CA PHE A 37 4.97 -9.10 -8.77
C PHE A 37 4.82 -9.80 -7.41
N LEU A 38 3.88 -9.38 -6.56
CA LEU A 38 3.60 -10.03 -5.28
C LEU A 38 3.18 -11.50 -5.45
N LEU A 39 2.32 -11.80 -6.43
CA LEU A 39 1.94 -13.18 -6.73
C LEU A 39 3.16 -14.02 -7.11
N SER A 40 4.12 -13.46 -7.83
CA SER A 40 5.37 -14.17 -8.16
C SER A 40 6.19 -14.50 -6.90
N LEU A 41 6.27 -13.58 -5.93
CA LEU A 41 6.96 -13.82 -4.65
C LEU A 41 6.26 -14.90 -3.82
N ILE A 42 4.93 -14.85 -3.74
CA ILE A 42 4.11 -15.85 -3.04
C ILE A 42 4.24 -17.22 -3.73
N PHE A 43 4.20 -17.25 -5.07
CA PHE A 43 4.43 -18.46 -5.84
C PHE A 43 5.81 -19.04 -5.53
N SER A 44 6.89 -18.23 -5.55
CA SER A 44 8.24 -18.69 -5.21
C SER A 44 8.32 -19.27 -3.80
N TYR A 45 7.66 -18.65 -2.81
CA TYR A 45 7.58 -19.19 -1.44
C TYR A 45 6.98 -20.61 -1.44
N PHE A 46 5.80 -20.79 -2.05
CA PHE A 46 5.13 -22.09 -2.05
C PHE A 46 5.82 -23.12 -2.93
N TYR A 47 6.41 -22.70 -4.05
CA TYR A 47 7.17 -23.56 -4.96
C TYR A 47 8.38 -24.17 -4.25
N LEU A 48 9.19 -23.34 -3.58
CA LEU A 48 10.35 -23.82 -2.82
C LEU A 48 9.94 -24.70 -1.63
N ARG A 49 8.83 -24.39 -0.96
CA ARG A 49 8.25 -25.26 0.08
C ARG A 49 7.82 -26.61 -0.50
N ALA A 50 7.22 -26.64 -1.68
CA ALA A 50 6.76 -27.86 -2.34
C ALA A 50 7.92 -28.75 -2.82
N LEU A 51 9.05 -28.14 -3.22
CA LEU A 51 10.28 -28.85 -3.59
C LEU A 51 11.08 -29.38 -2.39
N ASN A 52 10.55 -29.29 -1.17
CA ASN A 52 11.24 -29.70 0.06
C ASN A 52 11.35 -31.23 0.22
N THR A 53 11.95 -31.92 -0.74
CA THR A 53 12.12 -33.38 -0.73
C THR A 53 13.14 -33.87 0.30
N THR A 54 14.08 -33.01 0.69
CA THR A 54 15.15 -33.28 1.66
C THR A 54 14.85 -32.75 3.07
N GLY A 55 13.69 -32.13 3.29
CA GLY A 55 13.29 -31.60 4.61
C GLY A 55 13.98 -30.30 5.04
N HIS A 56 14.76 -29.66 4.16
CA HIS A 56 15.55 -28.45 4.46
C HIS A 56 14.85 -27.11 4.19
N TRP A 57 13.54 -27.06 3.89
CA TRP A 57 12.81 -25.81 3.72
C TRP A 57 12.99 -24.87 4.92
N ILE A 58 12.87 -25.43 6.12
CA ILE A 58 13.29 -24.83 7.38
C ILE A 58 14.48 -25.67 7.84
N PRO A 59 15.70 -25.12 7.94
CA PRO A 59 16.86 -25.88 8.40
C PRO A 59 16.62 -26.49 9.79
N THR A 60 17.24 -27.64 10.05
CA THR A 60 17.24 -28.27 11.38
C THR A 60 17.73 -27.26 12.41
N ASP A 61 17.01 -27.13 13.53
CA ASP A 61 17.25 -26.13 14.60
C ASP A 61 16.95 -24.66 14.25
N SER A 62 16.40 -24.36 13.07
CA SER A 62 15.95 -23.00 12.72
C SER A 62 14.52 -22.73 13.20
N HIS A 63 14.28 -21.48 13.61
CA HIS A 63 12.94 -21.00 13.97
C HIS A 63 12.25 -20.33 12.78
N THR A 64 10.92 -20.32 12.80
CA THR A 64 10.07 -19.62 11.82
C THR A 64 9.60 -18.28 12.37
N ALA A 65 9.11 -17.41 11.47
CA ALA A 65 8.38 -16.22 11.89
C ALA A 65 7.09 -16.66 12.61
N LYS A 66 6.74 -15.98 13.70
CA LYS A 66 5.53 -16.32 14.44
C LYS A 66 4.33 -15.88 13.61
N ASN A 67 3.39 -16.81 13.39
CA ASN A 67 2.20 -16.58 12.56
C ASN A 67 1.42 -15.30 12.93
N TRP A 68 1.26 -14.99 14.22
CA TRP A 68 0.51 -13.82 14.67
C TRP A 68 1.12 -12.48 14.25
N GLN A 69 2.44 -12.43 13.99
CA GLN A 69 3.12 -11.17 13.70
C GLN A 69 2.64 -10.56 12.36
N GLY A 70 2.44 -11.38 11.32
CA GLY A 70 1.88 -10.89 10.05
C GLY A 70 0.46 -10.34 10.20
N TRP A 71 -0.35 -11.00 11.02
CA TRP A 71 -1.73 -10.57 11.27
C TRP A 71 -1.83 -9.25 12.07
N VAL A 72 -0.85 -8.94 12.90
CA VAL A 72 -0.79 -7.63 13.58
C VAL A 72 -0.57 -6.50 12.57
N VAL A 73 0.39 -6.64 11.67
CA VAL A 73 0.63 -5.67 10.58
C VAL A 73 -0.63 -5.54 9.70
N THR A 74 -1.23 -6.66 9.30
CA THR A 74 -2.48 -6.65 8.52
C THR A 74 -3.61 -5.91 9.23
N LEU A 75 -3.76 -6.08 10.54
CA LEU A 75 -4.78 -5.40 11.32
C LEU A 75 -4.59 -3.88 11.28
N PHE A 76 -3.36 -3.38 11.48
CA PHE A 76 -3.08 -1.95 11.38
C PHE A 76 -3.36 -1.40 9.97
N ALA A 77 -2.96 -2.11 8.90
CA ALA A 77 -3.24 -1.72 7.53
C ALA A 77 -4.76 -1.62 7.25
N LEU A 78 -5.55 -2.60 7.72
CA LEU A 78 -7.00 -2.61 7.55
C LEU A 78 -7.68 -1.48 8.34
N LEU A 79 -7.28 -1.26 9.59
CA LEU A 79 -7.80 -0.15 10.40
C LEU A 79 -7.44 1.20 9.77
N SER A 80 -6.22 1.33 9.24
CA SER A 80 -5.77 2.52 8.50
C SER A 80 -6.65 2.76 7.27
N LEU A 81 -6.95 1.71 6.50
CA LEU A 81 -7.85 1.79 5.36
C LEU A 81 -9.27 2.22 5.78
N LEU A 82 -9.82 1.70 6.88
CA LEU A 82 -11.14 2.10 7.37
C LEU A 82 -11.16 3.59 7.77
N ALA A 83 -10.13 4.06 8.47
CA ALA A 83 -9.97 5.48 8.80
C ALA A 83 -9.88 6.35 7.55
N TYR A 84 -9.12 5.90 6.55
CA TYR A 84 -8.99 6.55 5.25
C TYR A 84 -10.34 6.68 4.54
N ARG A 85 -11.10 5.58 4.48
CA ARG A 85 -12.42 5.53 3.86
C ARG A 85 -13.44 6.43 4.57
N SER A 86 -13.34 6.54 5.90
CA SER A 86 -14.12 7.51 6.68
C SER A 86 -13.82 8.96 6.27
N GLY A 87 -12.54 9.33 6.15
CA GLY A 87 -12.12 10.65 5.68
C GLY A 87 -12.60 10.96 4.26
N LEU A 88 -12.48 10.00 3.34
CA LEU A 88 -12.99 10.11 1.97
C LEU A 88 -14.53 10.26 1.92
N ALA A 89 -15.26 9.53 2.75
CA ALA A 89 -16.71 9.71 2.89
C ALA A 89 -17.07 11.09 3.46
N GLY A 90 -16.23 11.63 4.34
CA GLY A 90 -16.34 12.99 4.89
C GLY A 90 -16.27 14.07 3.83
N VAL A 91 -15.22 14.07 2.99
CA VAL A 91 -15.04 15.09 1.95
C VAL A 91 -16.12 15.04 0.88
N ARG A 92 -16.60 13.84 0.52
CA ARG A 92 -17.76 13.66 -0.38
C ARG A 92 -19.03 14.33 0.13
N LYS A 93 -19.18 14.46 1.45
CA LYS A 93 -20.29 15.16 2.12
C LYS A 93 -19.95 16.63 2.45
N GLY A 94 -18.82 17.15 1.95
CA GLY A 94 -18.36 18.52 2.22
C GLY A 94 -17.77 18.73 3.62
N SER A 95 -17.53 17.68 4.40
CA SER A 95 -17.04 17.79 5.78
C SER A 95 -15.51 17.76 5.84
N GLN A 96 -14.90 18.94 5.93
CA GLN A 96 -13.44 19.08 6.06
C GLN A 96 -12.89 18.52 7.37
N SER A 97 -13.60 18.71 8.48
CA SER A 97 -13.19 18.19 9.78
C SER A 97 -13.08 16.66 9.77
N LYS A 98 -14.08 15.98 9.18
CA LYS A 98 -14.04 14.52 8.99
C LYS A 98 -12.91 14.08 8.07
N LEU A 99 -12.64 14.83 7.00
CA LEU A 99 -11.51 14.54 6.13
C LEU A 99 -10.18 14.61 6.91
N VAL A 100 -9.93 15.72 7.61
CA VAL A 100 -8.68 15.93 8.37
C VAL A 100 -8.51 14.86 9.45
N ALA A 101 -9.57 14.57 10.21
CA ALA A 101 -9.54 13.55 11.25
C ALA A 101 -9.28 12.15 10.66
N GLY A 102 -10.00 11.77 9.60
CA GLY A 102 -9.83 10.47 8.93
C GLY A 102 -8.44 10.29 8.33
N MET A 103 -7.92 11.31 7.63
CA MET A 103 -6.56 11.27 7.06
C MET A 103 -5.48 11.24 8.15
N GLY A 104 -5.66 12.01 9.23
CA GLY A 104 -4.72 12.03 10.35
C GLY A 104 -4.66 10.69 11.08
N PHE A 105 -5.82 10.09 11.33
CA PHE A 105 -5.89 8.78 12.00
C PHE A 105 -5.38 7.65 11.09
N ALA A 106 -5.68 7.67 9.80
CA ALA A 106 -5.13 6.72 8.84
C ALA A 106 -3.60 6.80 8.76
N LEU A 107 -3.04 8.02 8.75
CA LEU A 107 -1.59 8.25 8.77
C LEU A 107 -0.96 7.75 10.06
N LEU A 108 -1.56 8.02 11.22
CA LEU A 108 -1.05 7.52 12.50
C LEU A 108 -0.99 5.98 12.51
N LEU A 109 -2.04 5.32 12.00
CA LEU A 109 -2.08 3.86 11.94
C LEU A 109 -1.06 3.29 10.96
N ILE A 110 -0.84 3.89 9.78
CA ILE A 110 0.15 3.39 8.81
C ILE A 110 1.60 3.61 9.29
N VAL A 111 1.86 4.68 10.05
CA VAL A 111 3.16 4.90 10.69
C VAL A 111 3.39 3.86 11.79
N ALA A 112 2.39 3.59 12.62
CA ALA A 112 2.46 2.54 13.63
C ALA A 112 2.70 1.16 13.00
N ASP A 113 2.03 0.88 11.88
CA ASP A 113 2.20 -0.34 11.09
C ASP A 113 3.64 -0.49 10.56
N LEU A 114 4.19 0.57 9.95
CA LEU A 114 5.57 0.58 9.47
C LEU A 114 6.56 0.30 10.59
N VAL A 115 6.38 0.91 11.76
CA VAL A 115 7.22 0.65 12.95
C VAL A 115 7.08 -0.79 13.42
N ALA A 116 5.86 -1.33 13.48
CA ALA A 116 5.60 -2.71 13.85
C ALA A 116 6.26 -3.71 12.88
N GLN A 117 6.19 -3.44 11.57
CA GLN A 117 6.81 -4.27 10.53
C GLN A 117 8.35 -4.23 10.61
N ILE A 118 8.95 -3.06 10.83
CA ILE A 118 10.40 -2.93 11.02
C ILE A 118 10.83 -3.68 12.27
N TRP A 119 10.12 -3.50 13.39
CA TRP A 119 10.40 -4.21 14.63
C TRP A 119 10.28 -5.73 14.45
N GLN A 120 9.23 -6.21 13.78
CA GLN A 120 9.05 -7.63 13.47
C GLN A 120 10.24 -8.18 12.68
N TRP A 121 10.65 -7.49 11.61
CA TRP A 121 11.78 -7.91 10.78
C TRP A 121 13.08 -7.94 11.58
N SER A 122 13.37 -6.92 12.38
CA SER A 122 14.56 -6.89 13.24
C SER A 122 14.61 -8.00 14.29
N ASN A 123 13.47 -8.63 14.60
CA ASN A 123 13.34 -9.72 15.56
C ASN A 123 13.11 -11.09 14.90
N PHE A 124 13.30 -11.21 13.58
CA PHE A 124 13.30 -12.52 12.95
C PHE A 124 14.48 -13.37 13.46
N PRO A 125 14.25 -14.66 13.76
CA PRO A 125 15.30 -15.55 14.27
C PRO A 125 16.20 -16.11 13.15
N PHE A 126 16.18 -15.50 11.97
CA PHE A 126 16.88 -15.95 10.78
C PHE A 126 17.31 -14.75 9.92
N VAL A 127 18.28 -15.00 9.04
CA VAL A 127 18.78 -14.03 8.05
C VAL A 127 18.67 -14.63 6.64
N THR A 128 18.93 -13.84 5.60
CA THR A 128 18.77 -14.27 4.19
C THR A 128 19.60 -15.51 3.85
N THR A 129 20.77 -15.69 4.47
CA THR A 129 21.65 -16.84 4.27
C THR A 129 21.22 -18.11 5.02
N THR A 130 20.18 -18.05 5.85
CA THR A 130 19.70 -19.21 6.63
C THR A 130 19.01 -20.25 5.72
N GLY A 131 18.43 -19.87 4.58
CA GLY A 131 17.83 -20.82 3.64
C GLY A 131 16.68 -20.23 2.82
N GLY A 132 16.01 -21.10 2.05
CA GLY A 132 14.91 -20.71 1.14
C GLY A 132 13.74 -20.05 1.86
N TYR A 133 13.31 -20.61 3.01
CA TYR A 133 12.26 -20.00 3.83
C TYR A 133 12.62 -18.59 4.30
N ALA A 134 13.81 -18.44 4.88
CA ALA A 134 14.28 -17.16 5.43
C ALA A 134 14.39 -16.09 4.34
N SER A 135 14.98 -16.43 3.19
CA SER A 135 15.05 -15.55 2.02
C SER A 135 13.66 -15.10 1.54
N ALA A 136 12.72 -16.03 1.38
CA ALA A 136 11.38 -15.70 0.92
C ALA A 136 10.61 -14.83 1.93
N MET A 137 10.69 -15.15 3.22
CA MET A 137 10.03 -14.37 4.27
C MET A 137 10.60 -12.96 4.41
N ILE A 138 11.93 -12.81 4.34
CA ILE A 138 12.58 -11.49 4.37
C ILE A 138 12.18 -10.67 3.15
N LEU A 139 12.09 -11.28 1.97
CA LEU A 139 11.67 -10.58 0.76
C LEU A 139 10.21 -10.12 0.83
N LEU A 140 9.30 -10.97 1.35
CA LEU A 140 7.90 -10.61 1.57
C LEU A 140 7.75 -9.49 2.62
N ALA A 141 8.47 -9.58 3.74
CA ALA A 141 8.50 -8.53 4.76
C ALA A 141 9.07 -7.21 4.21
N GLY A 142 10.13 -7.28 3.40
CA GLY A 142 10.73 -6.14 2.73
C GLY A 142 9.81 -5.47 1.72
N ALA A 143 9.11 -6.27 0.90
CA ALA A 143 8.08 -5.77 0.00
C ALA A 143 6.97 -5.04 0.76
N ASN A 144 6.50 -5.60 1.88
CA ASN A 144 5.49 -4.93 2.71
C ASN A 144 6.03 -3.63 3.35
N CYS A 145 7.25 -3.63 3.88
CA CYS A 145 7.93 -2.42 4.38
C CYS A 145 7.98 -1.31 3.33
N PHE A 146 8.34 -1.64 2.08
CA PHE A 146 8.39 -0.69 0.98
C PHE A 146 7.02 -0.05 0.71
N HIS A 147 5.97 -0.89 0.66
CA HIS A 147 4.59 -0.43 0.50
C HIS A 147 4.14 0.50 1.63
N LEU A 148 4.42 0.14 2.88
CA LEU A 148 4.12 0.96 4.05
C LEU A 148 4.88 2.29 4.04
N GLY A 149 6.15 2.29 3.58
CA GLY A 149 6.96 3.49 3.40
C GLY A 149 6.36 4.46 2.38
N ILE A 150 6.00 3.98 1.19
CA ILE A 150 5.32 4.79 0.17
C ILE A 150 3.99 5.32 0.70
N THR A 151 3.19 4.46 1.34
CA THR A 151 1.87 4.85 1.87
C THR A 151 1.98 5.90 2.96
N THR A 152 2.99 5.81 3.82
CA THR A 152 3.31 6.83 4.82
C THR A 152 3.66 8.16 4.17
N PHE A 153 4.53 8.15 3.15
CA PHE A 153 4.89 9.36 2.40
C PHE A 153 3.66 10.02 1.74
N LEU A 154 2.83 9.24 1.06
CA LEU A 154 1.59 9.72 0.46
C LEU A 154 0.61 10.24 1.53
N GLY A 155 0.49 9.54 2.66
CA GLY A 155 -0.32 9.91 3.81
C GLY A 155 0.06 11.27 4.41
N ILE A 156 1.35 11.53 4.59
CA ILE A 156 1.87 12.84 5.03
C ILE A 156 1.42 13.92 4.05
N GLY A 157 1.61 13.69 2.74
CA GLY A 157 1.22 14.62 1.69
C GLY A 157 -0.27 14.94 1.68
N MET A 158 -1.13 13.93 1.84
CA MET A 158 -2.58 14.11 1.88
C MET A 158 -3.06 14.76 3.17
N PHE A 159 -2.52 14.36 4.33
CA PHE A 159 -2.89 14.97 5.61
C PHE A 159 -2.55 16.46 5.62
N ASN A 160 -1.35 16.83 5.15
CA ASN A 160 -0.94 18.23 5.04
C ASN A 160 -1.81 19.04 4.09
N ARG A 161 -2.21 18.48 2.94
CA ARG A 161 -3.14 19.14 2.01
C ARG A 161 -4.56 19.25 2.56
N SER A 162 -5.03 18.24 3.28
CA SER A 162 -6.34 18.23 3.95
C SER A 162 -6.43 19.33 5.01
N ARG A 163 -5.40 19.49 5.86
CA ARG A 163 -5.35 20.57 6.86
C ARG A 163 -5.39 21.97 6.24
N LYS A 164 -4.87 22.11 5.02
CA LYS A 164 -4.87 23.36 4.24
C LYS A 164 -6.17 23.57 3.44
N GLY A 165 -7.18 22.70 3.59
CA GLY A 165 -8.46 22.80 2.89
C GLY A 165 -8.35 22.68 1.37
N ARG A 166 -7.30 22.03 0.86
CA ARG A 166 -7.04 21.93 -0.59
C ARG A 166 -7.95 20.95 -1.32
N TYR A 167 -8.60 20.07 -0.59
CA TYR A 167 -9.57 19.14 -1.14
C TYR A 167 -10.96 19.66 -0.85
N THR A 168 -11.84 19.69 -1.83
CA THR A 168 -13.23 20.14 -1.68
C THR A 168 -14.18 19.02 -2.05
N LYS A 169 -15.49 19.21 -1.84
CA LYS A 169 -16.50 18.24 -2.29
C LYS A 169 -16.49 18.04 -3.81
N ASP A 170 -16.04 19.05 -4.56
CA ASP A 170 -16.04 19.06 -6.02
C ASP A 170 -14.66 18.67 -6.58
N ASP A 171 -13.59 18.83 -5.78
CA ASP A 171 -12.22 18.49 -6.14
C ASP A 171 -11.53 17.68 -5.04
N TYR A 172 -11.72 16.35 -5.09
CA TYR A 172 -11.09 15.38 -4.18
C TYR A 172 -10.53 14.16 -4.93
N TRP A 173 -10.39 14.24 -6.25
CA TRP A 173 -10.03 13.07 -7.07
C TRP A 173 -8.66 12.49 -6.68
N HIS A 174 -7.71 13.32 -6.24
CA HIS A 174 -6.42 12.89 -5.70
C HIS A 174 -6.56 11.90 -4.52
N ILE A 175 -7.47 12.19 -3.57
CA ILE A 175 -7.77 11.30 -2.44
C ILE A 175 -8.37 10.00 -2.99
N SER A 176 -9.28 10.09 -3.97
CA SER A 176 -9.82 8.87 -4.58
C SER A 176 -8.75 8.03 -5.28
N THR A 177 -7.75 8.65 -5.91
CA THR A 177 -6.65 7.96 -6.59
C THR A 177 -5.71 7.29 -5.60
N VAL A 178 -5.25 8.01 -4.57
CA VAL A 178 -4.40 7.43 -3.52
C VAL A 178 -5.15 6.36 -2.72
N GLY A 179 -6.47 6.47 -2.60
CA GLY A 179 -7.31 5.44 -1.98
C GLY A 179 -7.25 4.07 -2.69
N LEU A 180 -6.95 4.03 -3.99
CA LEU A 180 -6.70 2.77 -4.71
C LEU A 180 -5.43 2.10 -4.17
N TRP A 181 -4.34 2.86 -4.08
CA TRP A 181 -3.07 2.40 -3.52
C TRP A 181 -3.22 1.96 -2.06
N TRP A 182 -3.91 2.75 -1.23
CA TRP A 182 -4.14 2.41 0.18
C TRP A 182 -4.92 1.08 0.35
N THR A 183 -5.85 0.82 -0.56
CA THR A 183 -6.59 -0.46 -0.59
C THR A 183 -5.72 -1.60 -1.02
N TRP A 184 -4.89 -1.38 -2.05
CA TRP A 184 -3.91 -2.36 -2.50
C TRP A 184 -2.97 -2.76 -1.36
N VAL A 185 -2.42 -1.81 -0.60
CA VAL A 185 -1.51 -2.10 0.51
C VAL A 185 -2.17 -2.91 1.62
N ALA A 186 -3.43 -2.62 1.96
CA ALA A 186 -4.15 -3.44 2.93
C ALA A 186 -4.40 -4.86 2.40
N LEU A 187 -4.76 -4.99 1.12
CA LEU A 187 -4.98 -6.29 0.48
C LEU A 187 -3.70 -7.12 0.35
N SER A 188 -2.60 -6.50 -0.06
CA SER A 188 -1.30 -7.16 -0.19
C SER A 188 -0.80 -7.65 1.17
N SER A 189 -1.00 -6.86 2.23
CA SER A 189 -0.69 -7.27 3.61
C SER A 189 -1.47 -8.53 4.04
N VAL A 190 -2.77 -8.62 3.69
CA VAL A 190 -3.58 -9.84 3.90
C VAL A 190 -2.98 -11.01 3.12
N MET A 191 -2.68 -10.84 1.83
CA MET A 191 -2.12 -11.90 0.97
C MET A 191 -0.80 -12.44 1.54
N VAL A 192 0.11 -11.55 1.97
CA VAL A 192 1.36 -11.94 2.61
C VAL A 192 1.09 -12.67 3.92
N SER A 193 0.19 -12.17 4.76
CA SER A 193 -0.09 -12.79 6.07
C SER A 193 -0.70 -14.19 5.95
N VAL A 194 -1.47 -14.45 4.89
CA VAL A 194 -1.97 -15.80 4.57
C VAL A 194 -0.82 -16.79 4.38
N THR A 195 0.32 -16.39 3.79
CA THR A 195 1.48 -17.29 3.64
C THR A 195 2.00 -17.81 4.99
N THR A 196 1.87 -17.01 6.05
CA THR A 196 2.34 -17.37 7.40
C THR A 196 1.50 -18.46 8.06
N LEU A 197 0.28 -18.72 7.56
CA LEU A 197 -0.57 -19.82 8.05
C LEU A 197 -0.01 -21.20 7.67
N PHE A 198 0.88 -21.27 6.68
CA PHE A 198 1.47 -22.49 6.14
C PHE A 198 2.92 -22.70 6.62
N THR A 199 3.27 -22.13 7.78
CA THR A 199 4.61 -22.25 8.39
C THR A 199 4.77 -23.49 9.27
N LYS A 200 3.73 -24.34 9.33
CA LYS A 200 3.76 -25.66 9.98
C LYS A 200 3.99 -26.77 8.95
#